data_AF-A0A5S5DMG5-F1
#
_entry.id   AF-A0A5S5DMG5-F1
#
_cell.length_a   1.000
_cell.length_b   1.000
_cell.length_c   1.000
_cell.angle_alpha   90.00
_cell.angle_beta   90.00
_cell.angle_gamma   90.00
#
_symmetry.space_group_name_H-M   'P 1'
#
loop_
_entity.id
_entity.type
_entity.pdbx_description
1 polymer ?
#
loop_
_entity_poly.entity_id
_entity_poly.type
_entity_poly.pdbx_seq_one_letter_code
_entity_poly.pdbx_strand_id
1 'polypeptide(L)'
;MGFATKKPKRWELQQLTWTFISIVMFVPLPVHLFPFVMLSQAKKSKIRSWYITGLVLLLAELALFGSFIYFFGTISQGMLLTLGGYVTSYVVGNGLLLNRAKTHLQRLELAEIRPLTWITTASSANRVKELPQASLDTPQLFIEGLLHWRKVIDNRSIHQNIDRIIHLFQLLEKNDKIEAEKFLVRHSTVVNVLMKYDEIENSRLNNAVTAASKKKLEEVIAKAAVAIEQEVTNQFKAGILDVSAESDVYIQTLKNRNLLNE
;
A
#
# COMPACT_ATOMS: atom_id res chain seq x y z
N MET A 1 -14.81 -6.25 -5.44
CA MET A 1 -13.87 -5.68 -4.43
C MET A 1 -13.39 -6.76 -3.47
N GLY A 2 -12.21 -6.58 -2.87
CA GLY A 2 -11.61 -7.48 -1.87
C GLY A 2 -12.30 -7.38 -0.50
N PHE A 3 -12.00 -8.31 0.41
CA PHE A 3 -12.57 -8.38 1.76
C PHE A 3 -11.89 -7.40 2.73
N ALA A 4 -10.59 -7.14 2.54
CA ALA A 4 -9.80 -6.29 3.42
C ALA A 4 -9.26 -5.03 2.72
N THR A 5 -9.14 -5.08 1.40
CA THR A 5 -8.50 -4.06 0.54
C THR A 5 -9.36 -3.74 -0.68
N LYS A 6 -9.03 -2.66 -1.41
CA LYS A 6 -9.71 -2.33 -2.68
C LYS A 6 -9.25 -3.22 -3.85
N LYS A 7 -8.24 -4.08 -3.62
CA LYS A 7 -7.66 -5.01 -4.59
C LYS A 7 -8.60 -6.20 -4.93
N PRO A 8 -8.38 -6.90 -6.05
CA PRO A 8 -9.16 -8.09 -6.39
C PRO A 8 -8.93 -9.22 -5.38
N LYS A 9 -9.97 -10.02 -5.11
CA LYS A 9 -9.93 -11.16 -4.17
C LYS A 9 -8.80 -12.15 -4.46
N ARG A 10 -8.43 -12.33 -5.74
CA ARG A 10 -7.32 -13.19 -6.16
C ARG A 10 -5.99 -12.73 -5.57
N TRP A 11 -5.75 -11.43 -5.50
CA TRP A 11 -4.53 -10.87 -4.92
C TRP A 11 -4.48 -11.09 -3.40
N GLU A 12 -5.61 -10.90 -2.70
CA GLU A 12 -5.70 -11.17 -1.26
C GLU A 12 -5.42 -12.65 -0.94
N LEU A 13 -5.95 -13.57 -1.75
CA LEU A 13 -5.68 -15.01 -1.61
C LEU A 13 -4.21 -15.36 -1.88
N GLN A 14 -3.57 -14.71 -2.86
CA GLN A 14 -2.15 -14.91 -3.18
C GLN A 14 -1.23 -14.44 -2.05
N GLN A 15 -1.59 -13.39 -1.33
CA GLN A 15 -0.78 -12.93 -0.19
C GLN A 15 -1.02 -13.78 1.07
N LEU A 16 -2.21 -14.35 1.22
CA LEU A 16 -2.57 -15.23 2.35
C LEU A 16 -2.31 -16.71 2.10
N THR A 17 -1.72 -17.11 0.97
CA THR A 17 -1.56 -18.54 0.60
C THR A 17 -0.79 -19.31 1.66
N TRP A 18 0.27 -18.70 2.22
CA TRP A 18 1.05 -19.31 3.31
C TRP A 18 0.26 -19.48 4.61
N THR A 19 -0.68 -18.58 4.91
CA THR A 19 -1.60 -18.71 6.05
C THR A 19 -2.56 -19.87 5.85
N PHE A 20 -3.08 -20.06 4.65
CA PHE A 20 -3.94 -21.20 4.36
C PHE A 20 -3.15 -22.51 4.36
N ILE A 21 -1.92 -22.50 3.83
CA ILE A 21 -1.02 -23.67 3.89
C ILE A 21 -0.75 -24.05 5.35
N SER A 22 -0.53 -23.11 6.27
CA SER A 22 -0.31 -23.44 7.69
C SER A 22 -1.52 -24.03 8.41
N ILE A 23 -2.72 -23.82 7.88
CA ILE A 23 -3.99 -24.39 8.39
C ILE A 23 -4.27 -25.76 7.76
N VAL A 24 -3.80 -26.02 6.54
CA VAL A 24 -4.04 -27.29 5.85
C VAL A 24 -2.94 -28.30 6.14
N MET A 25 -1.71 -27.84 6.33
CA MET A 25 -0.57 -28.66 6.78
C MET A 25 -0.72 -28.99 8.28
N PHE A 26 -1.73 -29.79 8.61
CA PHE A 26 -1.73 -30.60 9.81
C PHE A 26 -0.86 -31.83 9.52
N VAL A 27 0.46 -31.62 9.48
CA VAL A 27 1.41 -32.72 9.27
C VAL A 27 1.37 -33.60 10.52
N PRO A 28 1.41 -34.94 10.40
CA PRO A 28 1.52 -35.85 11.57
C PRO A 28 2.83 -35.68 12.37
N LEU A 29 3.69 -34.72 11.97
CA LEU A 29 4.88 -34.32 12.70
C LEU A 29 4.53 -33.16 13.63
N PRO A 30 5.08 -33.14 14.85
CA PRO A 30 4.85 -32.10 15.86
C PRO A 30 5.62 -30.80 15.54
N VAL A 31 5.51 -30.34 14.29
CA VAL A 31 6.13 -29.12 13.77
C VAL A 31 5.09 -28.39 12.93
N HIS A 32 4.57 -27.29 13.47
CA HIS A 32 3.63 -26.42 12.80
C HIS A 32 4.35 -25.34 11.99
N LEU A 33 3.73 -24.94 10.89
CA LEU A 33 4.26 -23.91 10.00
C LEU A 33 3.86 -22.49 10.43
N PHE A 34 2.86 -22.33 11.30
CA PHE A 34 2.31 -21.01 11.64
C PHE A 34 3.34 -20.03 12.24
N PRO A 35 4.34 -20.41 13.08
CA PRO A 35 5.30 -19.45 13.61
C PRO A 35 6.18 -18.85 12.51
N PHE A 36 6.59 -19.66 11.53
CA PHE A 36 7.38 -19.21 10.38
C PHE A 36 6.58 -18.28 9.48
N VAL A 37 5.31 -18.61 9.23
CA VAL A 37 4.39 -17.75 8.48
C VAL A 37 4.20 -16.41 9.20
N MET A 38 4.05 -16.44 10.52
CA MET A 38 3.90 -15.25 11.36
C MET A 38 5.13 -14.33 11.31
N LEU A 39 6.34 -14.91 11.39
CA LEU A 39 7.60 -14.17 11.25
C LEU A 39 7.74 -13.56 9.85
N SER A 40 7.40 -14.31 8.81
CA SER A 40 7.42 -13.84 7.42
C SER A 40 6.44 -12.67 7.22
N GLN A 41 5.21 -12.81 7.71
CA GLN A 41 4.21 -11.74 7.66
C GLN A 41 4.67 -10.51 8.43
N ALA A 42 5.24 -10.68 9.62
CA ALA A 42 5.74 -9.59 10.45
C ALA A 42 6.92 -8.85 9.80
N LYS A 43 7.81 -9.55 9.08
CA LYS A 43 8.93 -8.94 8.34
C LYS A 43 8.44 -8.18 7.11
N LYS A 44 7.54 -8.76 6.33
CA LYS A 44 6.94 -8.10 5.15
C LYS A 44 6.12 -6.88 5.56
N SER A 45 5.34 -7.01 6.63
CA SER A 45 4.55 -5.92 7.18
C SER A 45 5.39 -4.97 8.03
N LYS A 46 6.60 -5.30 8.47
CA LYS A 46 7.42 -4.47 9.38
C LYS A 46 6.68 -4.08 10.67
N ILE A 47 6.03 -5.03 11.33
CA ILE A 47 5.37 -4.84 12.64
C ILE A 47 6.16 -5.58 13.72
N ARG A 48 6.75 -4.85 14.67
CA ARG A 48 7.64 -5.40 15.71
C ARG A 48 6.90 -6.33 16.67
N SER A 49 5.70 -5.96 17.13
CA SER A 49 4.95 -6.81 18.07
C SER A 49 4.66 -8.19 17.48
N TRP A 50 4.35 -8.27 16.19
CA TRP A 50 4.07 -9.52 15.50
C TRP A 50 5.33 -10.38 15.35
N TYR A 51 6.47 -9.74 15.12
CA TYR A 51 7.76 -10.41 15.05
C TYR A 51 8.12 -11.04 16.40
N ILE A 52 7.93 -10.30 17.50
CA ILE A 52 8.14 -10.80 18.86
C ILE A 52 7.17 -11.94 19.17
N THR A 53 5.87 -11.81 18.85
CA THR A 53 4.90 -12.90 19.07
C THR A 53 5.29 -14.16 18.30
N GLY A 54 5.73 -14.02 17.05
CA GLY A 54 6.19 -15.15 16.24
C GLY A 54 7.41 -15.85 16.84
N LEU A 55 8.36 -15.08 17.39
CA LEU A 55 9.55 -15.63 18.06
C LEU A 55 9.18 -16.39 19.35
N VAL A 56 8.28 -15.83 20.17
CA VAL A 56 7.80 -16.48 21.40
C VAL A 56 7.08 -17.79 21.09
N LEU A 57 6.20 -17.79 20.08
CA LEU A 57 5.49 -19.00 19.67
C LEU A 57 6.44 -20.05 19.09
N LEU A 58 7.46 -19.63 18.34
CA LEU A 58 8.51 -20.54 17.85
C LEU A 58 9.29 -21.19 19.01
N LEU A 59 9.66 -20.41 20.04
CA LEU A 59 10.35 -20.94 21.22
C LEU A 59 9.46 -21.90 22.02
N ALA A 60 8.17 -21.56 22.20
CA ALA A 60 7.21 -22.43 22.84
C ALA A 60 7.04 -23.76 22.09
N GLU A 61 7.08 -23.70 20.77
CA GLU A 61 6.98 -24.88 19.91
C GLU A 61 8.24 -25.77 19.97
N LEU A 62 9.43 -25.17 20.01
CA LEU A 62 10.66 -25.92 20.26
C LEU A 62 10.66 -26.60 21.64
N ALA A 63 10.09 -25.95 22.66
CA ALA A 63 9.95 -26.52 23.99
C ALA A 63 8.95 -27.69 24.00
N LEU A 64 7.80 -27.55 23.33
CA LEU A 64 6.84 -28.63 23.13
C LEU A 64 7.47 -29.80 22.37
N PHE A 65 8.34 -29.52 21.39
CA PHE A 65 9.05 -30.54 20.62
C PHE A 65 10.07 -31.30 21.46
N GLY A 66 10.86 -30.58 22.27
CA GLY A 66 11.76 -31.18 23.25
C GLY A 66 11.00 -32.04 24.26
N SER A 67 9.85 -31.56 24.75
CA SER A 67 8.97 -32.32 25.65
C SER A 67 8.44 -33.58 24.97
N PHE A 68 8.04 -33.50 23.69
CA PHE A 68 7.55 -34.65 22.94
C PHE A 68 8.62 -35.72 22.80
N ILE A 69 9.86 -35.34 22.46
CA ILE A 69 10.99 -36.28 22.38
C ILE A 69 11.27 -36.93 23.74
N TYR A 70 11.25 -36.14 24.82
CA TYR A 70 11.57 -36.63 26.16
C TYR A 70 10.53 -37.63 26.68
N PHE A 71 9.24 -37.37 26.43
CA PHE A 71 8.15 -38.25 26.87
C PHE A 71 7.73 -39.29 25.83
N PHE A 72 8.40 -39.34 24.67
CA PHE A 72 8.04 -40.23 23.57
C PHE A 72 8.06 -41.70 24.01
N GLY A 73 6.98 -42.43 23.73
CA GLY A 73 6.84 -43.84 24.11
C GLY A 73 6.43 -44.08 25.57
N THR A 74 6.40 -43.04 26.41
CA THR A 74 5.82 -43.13 27.76
C THR A 74 4.35 -42.72 27.72
N ILE A 75 3.43 -43.60 28.14
CA ILE A 75 2.02 -43.23 28.35
C ILE A 75 1.91 -42.49 29.68
N SER A 76 2.56 -41.32 29.75
CA SER A 76 2.67 -40.50 30.95
C SER A 76 1.75 -39.27 30.87
N GLN A 77 1.44 -38.68 32.02
CA GLN A 77 0.73 -37.40 32.07
C GLN A 77 1.47 -36.30 31.30
N GLY A 78 2.81 -36.34 31.26
CA GLY A 78 3.64 -35.41 30.47
C GLY A 78 3.40 -35.52 28.97
N MET A 79 3.23 -36.75 28.45
CA MET A 79 2.90 -36.97 27.04
C MET A 79 1.52 -36.40 26.68
N LEU A 80 0.52 -36.60 27.54
CA LEU A 80 -0.83 -36.03 27.38
C LEU A 80 -0.82 -34.50 27.36
N LEU A 81 -0.11 -33.87 28.30
CA LEU A 81 0.04 -32.41 28.35
C LEU A 81 0.76 -31.87 27.11
N THR A 82 1.76 -32.60 26.61
CA THR A 82 2.49 -32.22 25.41
C THR A 82 1.56 -32.25 24.19
N LEU A 83 0.79 -33.33 24.01
CA LEU A 83 -0.18 -33.45 22.92
C LEU A 83 -1.29 -32.39 23.00
N GLY A 84 -1.83 -32.13 24.19
CA GLY A 84 -2.80 -31.05 24.41
C GLY A 84 -2.23 -29.68 24.11
N GLY A 85 -0.97 -29.43 24.50
CA GLY A 85 -0.22 -28.21 24.18
C GLY A 85 -0.01 -28.04 22.68
N TYR A 86 0.29 -29.11 21.96
CA TYR A 86 0.42 -29.12 20.50
C TYR A 86 -0.87 -28.68 19.80
N VAL A 87 -1.99 -29.31 20.12
CA VAL A 87 -3.30 -28.98 19.53
C VAL A 87 -3.70 -27.54 19.88
N THR A 88 -3.49 -27.13 21.12
CA THR A 88 -3.82 -25.76 21.56
C THR A 88 -2.97 -24.72 20.84
N SER A 89 -1.66 -24.95 20.74
CA SER A 89 -0.72 -24.08 20.03
C SER A 89 -1.11 -23.93 18.55
N TYR A 90 -1.49 -25.02 17.91
CA TYR A 90 -1.96 -25.03 16.53
C TYR A 90 -3.20 -24.17 16.30
N VAL A 91 -4.24 -24.36 17.12
CA VAL A 91 -5.51 -23.63 16.99
C VAL A 91 -5.30 -22.14 17.29
N VAL A 92 -4.60 -21.82 18.38
CA VAL A 92 -4.35 -20.44 18.79
C VAL A 92 -3.44 -19.73 17.78
N GLY A 93 -2.37 -20.38 17.33
CA GLY A 93 -1.40 -19.84 16.37
C GLY A 93 -2.03 -19.49 15.02
N ASN A 94 -2.80 -20.41 14.45
CA ASN A 94 -3.52 -20.16 13.19
C ASN A 94 -4.67 -19.16 13.37
N GLY A 95 -5.39 -19.19 14.50
CA GLY A 95 -6.42 -18.19 14.82
C GLY A 95 -5.86 -16.76 14.89
N LEU A 96 -4.67 -16.60 15.48
CA LEU A 96 -3.97 -15.32 15.52
C LEU A 96 -3.57 -14.81 14.13
N LEU A 97 -3.12 -15.70 13.22
CA LEU A 97 -2.80 -15.34 11.84
C LEU A 97 -4.03 -14.83 11.09
N LEU A 98 -5.18 -15.50 11.23
CA LEU A 98 -6.43 -15.11 10.58
C LEU A 98 -6.93 -13.76 11.08
N ASN A 99 -6.89 -13.52 12.40
CA ASN A 99 -7.30 -12.22 12.96
C ASN A 99 -6.41 -11.06 12.46
N ARG A 100 -5.13 -11.35 12.19
CA ARG A 100 -4.15 -10.38 11.68
C ARG A 100 -4.16 -10.22 10.15
N ALA A 101 -4.87 -11.08 9.41
CA ALA A 101 -4.88 -11.10 7.95
C ALA A 101 -5.34 -9.75 7.35
N LYS A 102 -6.40 -9.14 7.90
CA LYS A 102 -6.91 -7.85 7.40
C LYS A 102 -5.88 -6.73 7.51
N THR A 103 -5.27 -6.57 8.69
CA THR A 103 -4.24 -5.54 8.92
C THR A 103 -2.96 -5.81 8.15
N HIS A 104 -2.62 -7.09 7.94
CA HIS A 104 -1.50 -7.48 7.09
C HIS A 104 -1.70 -7.04 5.64
N LEU A 105 -2.86 -7.38 5.05
CA LEU A 105 -3.20 -7.04 3.66
C LEU A 105 -3.24 -5.53 3.43
N GLN A 106 -3.87 -4.77 4.33
CA GLN A 106 -3.91 -3.30 4.24
C GLN A 106 -2.52 -2.68 4.25
N ARG A 107 -1.58 -3.25 5.00
CA ARG A 107 -0.22 -2.75 5.07
C ARG A 107 0.63 -3.14 3.86
N LEU A 108 0.38 -4.30 3.26
CA LEU A 108 0.98 -4.66 1.98
C LEU A 108 0.49 -3.75 0.86
N GLU A 109 -0.80 -3.39 0.86
CA GLU A 109 -1.34 -2.40 -0.07
C GLU A 109 -0.66 -1.03 0.10
N LEU A 110 -0.43 -0.59 1.34
CA LEU A 110 0.34 0.63 1.62
C LEU A 110 1.82 0.53 1.16
N ALA A 111 2.40 -0.67 1.16
CA ALA A 111 3.78 -0.88 0.72
C ALA A 111 3.99 -0.61 -0.77
N GLU A 112 2.95 -0.78 -1.59
CA GLU A 112 2.99 -0.45 -3.02
C GLU A 112 3.11 1.06 -3.27
N ILE A 113 2.63 1.88 -2.32
CA ILE A 113 2.56 3.33 -2.43
C ILE A 113 3.72 4.00 -1.69
N ARG A 114 4.25 3.37 -0.63
CA ARG A 114 5.31 3.94 0.22
C ARG A 114 6.22 2.86 0.80
N PRO A 115 7.55 3.09 0.96
CA PRO A 115 8.40 2.20 1.73
C PRO A 115 7.92 2.10 3.18
N LEU A 116 7.55 0.88 3.60
CA LEU A 116 7.10 0.65 4.97
C LEU A 116 8.22 0.91 5.98
N THR A 117 7.88 1.49 7.13
CA THR A 117 8.76 1.63 8.29
C THR A 117 8.35 0.63 9.38
N TRP A 118 9.28 0.33 10.30
CA TRP A 118 8.99 -0.54 11.44
C TRP A 118 8.10 0.18 12.44
N ILE A 119 6.95 -0.40 12.74
CA ILE A 119 6.05 0.11 13.79
C ILE A 119 5.98 -0.85 14.98
N THR A 120 5.69 -0.30 16.15
CA THR A 120 5.65 -1.07 17.40
C THR A 120 4.42 -1.98 17.47
N THR A 121 3.23 -1.45 17.17
CA THR A 121 1.95 -2.19 17.26
C THR A 121 1.04 -1.90 16.07
N ALA A 122 0.17 -2.84 15.68
CA ALA A 122 -0.77 -2.63 14.57
C ALA A 122 -1.70 -1.41 14.76
N SER A 123 -2.03 -1.04 16.00
CA SER A 123 -2.80 0.17 16.32
C SER A 123 -2.04 1.49 16.09
N SER A 124 -0.70 1.46 16.19
CA SER A 124 0.14 2.62 15.86
C SER A 124 0.21 2.92 14.36
N ALA A 125 -0.27 1.99 13.50
CA ALA A 125 -0.38 2.25 12.06
C ALA A 125 -1.30 3.43 11.74
N ASN A 126 -2.33 3.67 12.57
CA ASN A 126 -3.21 4.84 12.43
C ASN A 126 -2.53 6.14 12.89
N ARG A 127 -1.54 6.10 13.80
CA ARG A 127 -0.77 7.28 14.23
C ARG A 127 0.43 7.58 13.34
N VAL A 128 1.01 6.58 12.69
CA VAL A 128 2.09 6.78 11.69
C VAL A 128 1.55 7.36 10.38
N LYS A 129 0.22 7.39 10.22
CA LYS A 129 -0.45 8.27 9.25
C LYS A 129 -0.25 9.76 9.53
N GLU A 130 0.14 10.15 10.74
CA GLU A 130 0.03 11.53 11.24
C GLU A 130 1.38 12.24 11.51
N LEU A 131 2.56 11.68 11.21
CA LEU A 131 3.84 12.35 11.52
C LEU A 131 4.94 12.19 10.45
N PRO A 132 5.84 13.18 10.30
CA PRO A 132 5.90 14.00 9.10
C PRO A 132 7.12 13.61 8.24
N GLN A 133 6.87 13.25 6.98
CA GLN A 133 7.80 13.70 5.94
C GLN A 133 7.42 15.14 5.64
N ALA A 134 8.27 15.94 5.01
CA ALA A 134 7.88 17.24 4.48
C ALA A 134 6.85 17.03 3.33
N SER A 135 5.69 16.46 3.67
CA SER A 135 4.60 16.19 2.78
C SER A 135 3.82 17.48 2.63
N LEU A 136 3.54 17.80 1.38
CA LEU A 136 2.49 18.71 1.01
C LEU A 136 1.21 18.05 1.53
N ASP A 137 0.88 18.28 2.81
CA ASP A 137 -0.07 17.47 3.59
C ASP A 137 -1.51 17.65 3.12
N THR A 138 -1.74 18.62 2.23
CA THR A 138 -3.03 18.89 1.64
C THR A 138 -2.90 19.18 0.15
N PRO A 139 -3.93 18.87 -0.66
CA PRO A 139 -4.08 19.33 -2.05
C PRO A 139 -3.71 20.81 -2.24
N GLN A 140 -4.08 21.65 -1.27
CA GLN A 140 -3.83 23.08 -1.27
C GLN A 140 -2.32 23.38 -1.17
N LEU A 141 -1.60 22.73 -0.25
CA LEU A 141 -0.15 22.91 -0.11
C LEU A 141 0.60 22.46 -1.36
N PHE A 142 0.14 21.41 -2.04
CA PHE A 142 0.74 20.96 -3.31
C PHE A 142 0.61 22.02 -4.41
N ILE A 143 -0.58 22.61 -4.57
CA ILE A 143 -0.81 23.71 -5.51
C ILE A 143 0.04 24.93 -5.13
N GLU A 144 0.09 25.30 -3.84
CA GLU A 144 0.90 26.41 -3.36
C GLU A 144 2.39 26.20 -3.64
N GLY A 145 2.90 24.98 -3.45
CA GLY A 145 4.27 24.61 -3.80
C GLY A 145 4.55 24.76 -5.29
N LEU A 146 3.65 24.29 -6.15
CA LEU A 146 3.77 24.47 -7.60
C LEU A 146 3.71 25.95 -8.01
N LEU A 147 2.81 26.73 -7.42
CA LEU A 147 2.70 28.17 -7.67
C LEU A 147 3.92 28.95 -7.17
N HIS A 148 4.52 28.52 -6.06
CA HIS A 148 5.76 29.08 -5.55
C HIS A 148 6.89 28.86 -6.57
N TRP A 149 7.14 27.62 -6.99
CA TRP A 149 8.19 27.31 -7.95
C TRP A 149 7.96 27.94 -9.33
N ARG A 150 6.70 28.09 -9.74
CA ARG A 150 6.34 28.86 -10.94
C ARG A 150 6.81 30.32 -10.88
N LYS A 151 6.81 30.95 -9.70
CA LYS A 151 7.27 32.34 -9.53
C LYS A 151 8.80 32.45 -9.44
N VAL A 152 9.46 31.41 -8.93
CA VAL A 152 10.91 31.43 -8.65
C VAL A 152 11.73 31.05 -9.87
N ILE A 153 11.30 30.03 -10.62
CA ILE A 153 12.02 29.50 -11.78
C ILE A 153 11.83 30.42 -13.00
N ASP A 154 12.90 30.74 -13.73
CA ASP A 154 12.85 31.56 -14.95
C ASP A 154 12.96 30.69 -16.22
N ASN A 155 12.02 29.73 -16.36
CA ASN A 155 11.96 28.86 -17.55
C ASN A 155 10.52 28.66 -18.01
N ARG A 156 10.21 29.20 -19.20
CA ARG A 156 8.87 29.16 -19.80
C ARG A 156 8.36 27.74 -20.06
N SER A 157 9.24 26.79 -20.39
CA SER A 157 8.85 25.40 -20.63
C SER A 157 8.41 24.71 -19.32
N ILE A 158 9.08 25.00 -18.22
CA ILE A 158 8.71 24.52 -16.89
C ILE A 158 7.40 25.16 -16.44
N HIS A 159 7.20 26.46 -16.67
CA HIS A 159 5.94 27.13 -16.35
C HIS A 159 4.74 26.48 -17.03
N GLN A 160 4.85 26.16 -18.33
CA GLN A 160 3.79 25.46 -19.05
C GLN A 160 3.47 24.09 -18.46
N ASN A 161 4.50 23.34 -18.07
CA ASN A 161 4.31 22.03 -17.42
C ASN A 161 3.67 22.17 -16.03
N ILE A 162 4.08 23.16 -15.24
CA ILE A 162 3.48 23.46 -13.93
C ILE A 162 2.00 23.85 -14.10
N ASP A 163 1.69 24.76 -15.02
CA ASP A 163 0.32 25.23 -15.27
C ASP A 163 -0.58 24.07 -15.70
N ARG A 164 -0.07 23.17 -16.54
CA ARG A 164 -0.77 21.95 -16.94
C ARG A 164 -1.05 21.04 -15.76
N ILE A 165 -0.06 20.80 -14.88
CA ILE A 165 -0.21 19.96 -13.69
C ILE A 165 -1.25 20.56 -12.73
N ILE A 166 -1.19 21.87 -12.48
CA ILE A 166 -2.17 22.57 -11.63
C ILE A 166 -3.58 22.41 -12.19
N HIS A 167 -3.77 22.64 -13.49
CA HIS A 167 -5.07 22.50 -14.13
C HIS A 167 -5.65 21.09 -14.02
N LEU A 168 -4.83 20.07 -14.33
CA LEU A 168 -5.24 18.67 -14.25
C LEU A 168 -5.59 18.25 -12.82
N PHE A 169 -4.84 18.75 -11.84
CA PHE A 169 -5.12 18.50 -10.43
C PHE A 169 -6.44 19.13 -9.96
N GLN A 170 -6.72 20.38 -10.36
CA GLN A 170 -7.99 21.04 -10.05
C GLN A 170 -9.19 20.33 -10.69
N LEU A 171 -9.04 19.83 -11.91
CA LEU A 171 -10.07 19.01 -12.56
C LEU A 171 -10.34 17.71 -11.79
N LEU A 172 -9.28 17.08 -11.29
CA LEU A 172 -9.37 15.85 -10.50
C LEU A 172 -10.05 16.10 -9.14
N GLU A 173 -9.64 17.15 -8.42
CA GLU A 173 -10.21 17.53 -7.12
C GLU A 173 -11.71 17.81 -7.20
N LYS A 174 -12.17 18.44 -8.29
CA LYS A 174 -13.59 18.71 -8.52
C LYS A 174 -14.40 17.43 -8.74
N ASN A 175 -13.80 16.40 -9.33
CA ASN A 175 -14.49 15.16 -9.68
C ASN A 175 -14.48 14.15 -8.52
N ASP A 176 -13.31 13.86 -7.95
CA ASP A 176 -13.16 12.93 -6.82
C ASP A 176 -12.04 13.37 -5.88
N LYS A 177 -12.43 13.85 -4.69
CA LYS A 177 -11.51 14.31 -3.64
C LYS A 177 -10.57 13.20 -3.16
N ILE A 178 -11.03 11.96 -3.09
CA ILE A 178 -10.23 10.83 -2.60
C ILE A 178 -9.18 10.44 -3.65
N GLU A 179 -9.51 10.51 -4.94
CA GLU A 179 -8.54 10.23 -5.99
C GLU A 179 -7.52 11.36 -6.14
N ALA A 180 -7.92 12.62 -5.91
CA ALA A 180 -7.00 13.75 -5.83
C ALA A 180 -5.95 13.59 -4.71
N GLU A 181 -6.35 13.10 -3.53
CA GLU A 181 -5.39 12.77 -2.46
C GLU A 181 -4.40 11.69 -2.86
N LYS A 182 -4.87 10.61 -3.52
CA LYS A 182 -3.96 9.56 -3.99
C LYS A 182 -3.01 10.06 -5.07
N PHE A 183 -3.52 10.91 -5.96
CA PHE A 183 -2.74 11.55 -7.00
C PHE A 183 -1.62 12.42 -6.42
N LEU A 184 -1.91 13.20 -5.38
CA LEU A 184 -0.92 14.01 -4.66
C LEU A 184 0.21 13.13 -4.13
N VAL A 185 -0.11 12.00 -3.51
CA VAL A 185 0.91 11.10 -2.96
C VAL A 185 1.81 10.54 -4.07
N ARG A 186 1.24 10.13 -5.20
CA ARG A 186 1.97 9.58 -6.35
C ARG A 186 2.91 10.60 -7.00
N HIS A 187 2.47 11.85 -7.12
CA HIS A 187 3.18 12.91 -7.87
C HIS A 187 3.83 13.98 -6.98
N SER A 188 3.83 13.79 -5.65
CA SER A 188 4.46 14.68 -4.67
C SER A 188 5.94 14.96 -4.96
N THR A 189 6.62 14.01 -5.61
CA THR A 189 8.03 14.11 -5.98
C THR A 189 8.33 15.18 -7.02
N VAL A 190 7.33 15.65 -7.78
CA VAL A 190 7.50 16.72 -8.78
C VAL A 190 8.00 18.02 -8.13
N VAL A 191 7.50 18.34 -6.94
CA VAL A 191 7.93 19.53 -6.19
C VAL A 191 9.40 19.43 -5.78
N ASN A 192 9.87 18.23 -5.42
CA ASN A 192 11.29 18.01 -5.11
C ASN A 192 12.17 18.17 -6.36
N VAL A 193 11.69 17.74 -7.53
CA VAL A 193 12.40 17.93 -8.81
C VAL A 193 12.51 19.41 -9.16
N LEU A 194 11.44 20.18 -8.95
CA LEU A 194 11.44 21.64 -9.14
C LEU A 194 12.41 22.36 -8.18
N MET A 195 12.42 21.96 -6.91
CA MET A 195 13.37 22.47 -5.93
C MET A 195 14.82 22.20 -6.35
N LYS A 196 15.13 20.98 -6.82
CA LYS A 196 16.48 20.65 -7.30
C LYS A 196 16.86 21.38 -8.58
N TYR A 197 15.89 21.67 -9.44
CA TYR A 197 16.13 22.48 -10.62
C TYR A 197 16.52 23.91 -10.22
N ASP A 198 15.78 24.52 -9.29
CA ASP A 198 16.06 25.86 -8.77
C ASP A 198 17.42 25.94 -8.05
N GLU A 199 17.75 24.93 -7.23
CA GLU A 199 19.07 24.84 -6.57
C GLU A 199 20.21 24.88 -7.60
N ILE A 200 20.08 24.16 -8.73
CA ILE A 200 21.09 24.17 -9.79
C ILE A 200 21.13 25.51 -10.51
N GLU A 201 19.97 26.09 -10.81
CA GLU A 201 19.84 27.41 -11.45
C GLU A 201 20.51 28.51 -10.61
N ASN A 202 20.29 28.50 -9.30
CA ASN A 202 20.85 29.48 -8.36
C ASN A 202 22.29 29.19 -7.92
N SER A 203 22.81 27.99 -8.17
CA SER A 203 24.18 27.60 -7.80
C SER A 203 25.28 28.39 -8.52
N ARG A 204 24.97 29.06 -9.63
CA ARG A 204 25.94 29.76 -10.52
C ARG A 204 27.09 28.87 -11.00
N LEU A 205 26.96 27.55 -10.88
CA LEU A 205 27.95 26.58 -11.34
C LEU A 205 27.72 26.32 -12.83
N ASN A 206 28.54 26.93 -13.67
CA ASN A 206 28.48 26.78 -15.13
C ASN A 206 29.46 25.72 -15.62
N ASN A 207 29.17 24.44 -15.36
CA ASN A 207 29.94 23.32 -15.88
C ASN A 207 29.07 22.38 -16.73
N ALA A 208 29.69 21.52 -17.54
CA ALA A 208 28.95 20.63 -18.44
C ALA A 208 28.02 19.66 -17.69
N VAL A 209 28.36 19.30 -16.45
CA VAL A 209 27.58 18.38 -15.61
C VAL A 209 26.31 19.06 -15.09
N THR A 210 26.39 20.32 -14.67
CA THR A 210 25.23 21.09 -14.19
C THR A 210 24.27 21.42 -15.33
N ALA A 211 24.78 21.79 -16.50
CA ALA A 211 23.96 21.98 -17.70
C ALA A 211 23.23 20.68 -18.12
N ALA A 212 23.93 19.54 -18.14
CA ALA A 212 23.31 18.24 -18.45
C ALA A 212 22.27 17.85 -17.40
N SER A 213 22.54 18.10 -16.12
CA SER A 213 21.61 17.81 -15.02
C SER A 213 20.36 18.69 -15.09
N LYS A 214 20.52 19.99 -15.39
CA LYS A 214 19.42 20.94 -15.58
C LYS A 214 18.47 20.47 -16.68
N LYS A 215 19.01 20.11 -17.85
CA LYS A 215 18.23 19.56 -18.96
C LYS A 215 17.54 18.24 -18.60
N LYS A 216 18.20 17.35 -17.86
CA LYS A 216 17.60 16.11 -17.39
C LYS A 216 16.42 16.35 -16.45
N LEU A 217 16.51 17.34 -15.56
CA LEU A 217 15.41 17.72 -14.67
C LEU A 217 14.23 18.33 -15.47
N GLU A 218 14.49 19.15 -16.48
CA GLU A 218 13.45 19.64 -17.41
C GLU A 218 12.71 18.49 -18.10
N GLU A 219 13.45 17.49 -18.62
CA GLU A 219 12.86 16.31 -19.25
C GLU A 219 12.02 15.48 -18.26
N VAL A 220 12.47 15.38 -17.00
CA VAL A 220 11.71 14.69 -15.95
C VAL A 220 10.40 15.43 -15.64
N ILE A 221 10.43 16.76 -15.54
CA ILE A 221 9.23 17.57 -15.30
C ILE A 221 8.25 17.43 -16.48
N ALA A 222 8.75 17.46 -17.71
CA ALA A 222 7.92 17.27 -18.91
C ALA A 222 7.28 15.88 -18.95
N LYS A 223 8.05 14.82 -18.65
CA LYS A 223 7.51 13.45 -18.56
C LYS A 223 6.50 13.31 -17.44
N ALA A 224 6.72 13.95 -16.30
CA ALA A 224 5.77 13.95 -15.19
C ALA A 224 4.44 14.60 -15.62
N ALA A 225 4.47 15.73 -16.31
CA ALA A 225 3.26 16.39 -16.81
C ALA A 225 2.46 15.50 -17.78
N VAL A 226 3.14 14.79 -18.69
CA VAL A 226 2.50 13.84 -19.62
C VAL A 226 1.94 12.61 -18.90
N ALA A 227 2.68 12.04 -17.94
CA ALA A 227 2.22 10.91 -17.15
C ALA A 227 0.97 11.26 -16.34
N ILE A 228 0.97 12.44 -15.72
CA ILE A 228 -0.17 13.01 -14.99
C ILE A 228 -1.39 13.15 -15.91
N GLU A 229 -1.22 13.69 -17.11
CA GLU A 229 -2.30 13.83 -18.07
C GLU A 229 -2.89 12.48 -18.49
N GLN A 230 -2.02 11.49 -18.77
CA GLN A 230 -2.47 10.16 -19.17
C GLN A 230 -3.27 9.50 -18.04
N GLU A 231 -2.82 9.65 -16.79
CA GLU A 231 -3.49 9.11 -15.61
C GLU A 231 -4.87 9.73 -15.41
N VAL A 232 -4.97 11.06 -15.45
CA VAL A 232 -6.25 11.78 -15.34
C VAL A 232 -7.18 11.40 -16.49
N THR A 233 -6.67 11.32 -17.73
CA THR A 233 -7.45 10.89 -18.89
C THR A 233 -8.01 9.48 -18.73
N ASN A 234 -7.18 8.54 -18.25
CA ASN A 234 -7.61 7.16 -18.02
C ASN A 234 -8.71 7.07 -16.96
N GLN A 235 -8.62 7.90 -15.91
CA GLN A 235 -9.65 7.97 -14.89
C GLN A 235 -10.98 8.52 -15.43
N PHE A 236 -10.94 9.61 -16.20
CA PHE A 236 -12.15 10.14 -16.85
C PHE A 236 -12.77 9.14 -17.81
N LYS A 237 -11.97 8.41 -18.60
CA LYS A 237 -12.46 7.34 -19.48
C LYS A 237 -13.16 6.23 -18.70
N ALA A 238 -12.57 5.79 -17.59
CA ALA A 238 -13.19 4.77 -16.73
C ALA A 238 -14.55 5.26 -16.18
N GLY A 239 -14.60 6.50 -15.67
CA GLY A 239 -15.85 7.08 -15.17
C GLY A 239 -16.93 7.24 -16.25
N ILE A 240 -16.56 7.64 -17.48
CA ILE A 240 -17.52 7.74 -18.60
C ILE A 240 -18.07 6.36 -18.99
N LEU A 241 -17.23 5.33 -19.01
CA LEU A 241 -17.66 3.96 -19.31
C LEU A 241 -18.65 3.44 -18.27
N ASP A 242 -18.41 3.72 -16.99
CA ASP A 242 -19.31 3.35 -15.91
C ASP A 242 -20.67 4.08 -16.04
N VAL A 243 -20.66 5.39 -16.31
CA VAL A 243 -21.89 6.17 -16.52
C VAL A 243 -22.65 5.71 -17.77
N SER A 244 -21.94 5.35 -18.85
CA SER A 244 -22.57 4.79 -20.06
C SER A 244 -23.26 3.47 -19.75
N ALA A 245 -22.59 2.57 -19.02
CA ALA A 245 -23.18 1.29 -18.63
C ALA A 245 -24.40 1.48 -17.71
N GLU A 246 -24.34 2.40 -16.76
CA GLU A 246 -25.48 2.74 -15.90
C GLU A 246 -26.64 3.37 -16.67
N SER A 247 -26.34 4.24 -17.63
CA SER A 247 -27.34 4.87 -18.50
C SER A 247 -28.04 3.86 -19.39
N ASP A 248 -27.30 2.90 -19.96
CA ASP A 248 -27.87 1.80 -20.75
C ASP A 248 -28.79 0.91 -19.91
N VAL A 249 -28.38 0.57 -18.68
CA VAL A 249 -29.21 -0.18 -17.74
C VAL A 249 -30.45 0.62 -17.33
N TYR A 250 -30.33 1.93 -17.13
CA TYR A 250 -31.45 2.81 -16.80
C TYR A 250 -32.45 2.89 -17.97
N ILE A 251 -31.98 3.08 -19.20
CA ILE A 251 -32.82 3.08 -20.40
C ILE A 251 -33.52 1.74 -20.56
N GLN A 252 -32.81 0.61 -20.39
CA GLN A 252 -33.43 -0.72 -20.40
C GLN A 252 -34.48 -0.88 -19.31
N THR A 253 -34.24 -0.35 -18.11
CA THR A 253 -35.21 -0.38 -17.02
C THR A 253 -36.46 0.44 -17.35
N LEU A 254 -36.29 1.62 -17.95
CA LEU A 254 -37.41 2.46 -18.38
C LEU A 254 -38.23 1.80 -19.50
N LYS A 255 -37.57 1.16 -20.47
CA LYS A 255 -38.22 0.35 -21.52
C LYS A 255 -38.98 -0.83 -20.92
N ASN A 256 -38.36 -1.59 -20.02
CA ASN A 256 -39.00 -2.72 -19.34
C ASN A 256 -40.21 -2.31 -18.47
N ARG A 257 -40.24 -1.07 -17.99
CA ARG A 257 -41.37 -0.52 -17.23
C ARG A 257 -42.43 0.16 -18.11
N ASN A 258 -42.32 0.08 -19.45
CA ASN A 258 -43.18 0.75 -20.43
C ASN A 258 -43.28 2.27 -20.20
N LEU A 259 -42.23 2.90 -19.66
CA LEU A 259 -42.15 4.35 -19.46
C LEU A 259 -41.50 5.06 -20.65
N LEU A 260 -40.89 4.29 -21.56
CA LEU A 260 -40.39 4.71 -22.85
C LEU A 260 -40.93 3.74 -23.90
N ASN A 261 -41.80 4.22 -24.77
CA ASN A 261 -42.13 3.54 -26.03
C ASN A 261 -41.04 3.88 -27.04
N GLU A 262 -40.68 2.92 -27.91
CA GLU A 262 -39.53 2.95 -28.83
C GLU A 262 -39.08 4.33 -29.33
#